data_AF-I0KDJ5-F1
#
_entry.id   AF-I0KDJ5-F1
#
_cell.length_a   1.000
_cell.length_b   1.000
_cell.length_c   1.000
_cell.angle_alpha   90.00
_cell.angle_beta   90.00
_cell.angle_gamma   90.00
#
_symmetry.space_group_name_H-M   'P 1'
#
loop_
_entity.id
_entity.type
_entity.pdbx_description
1 polymer ?
#
loop_
_entity_poly.entity_id
_entity_poly.type
_entity_poly.pdbx_seq_one_letter_code
_entity_poly.pdbx_strand_id
1 'polypeptide(L)'
;MKRLLFYGLVLLAGLAVTACDYDNYAAPQSYLKGRIVYKGEPIGVEYNNVTFELWEPGWQKRTPITVTVDQDGSYSALLFDATYKMYIPSAQGPFRTIRKDNSDTTTVALSGSQTMDIEVMPYYMIRNARLVSASRKVTGTASLEKIITDANARNVERVSLYVSKTQFVDGRTSVATKDLTGADLTNLANLSLSVDVPALTPAQSFAYARIGVKIAGVEDMLFSPVQKIQL
;
A
#
# COMPACT_ATOMS: atom_id res chain seq x y z
N MET A 1 -50.88 -47.98 -0.24
CA MET A 1 -49.62 -47.65 0.48
C MET A 1 -48.41 -47.50 -0.45
N LYS A 2 -48.07 -48.48 -1.30
CA LYS A 2 -46.92 -48.40 -2.23
C LYS A 2 -46.95 -47.23 -3.24
N ARG A 3 -48.13 -46.87 -3.77
CA ARG A 3 -48.29 -45.72 -4.70
C ARG A 3 -48.07 -44.38 -4.01
N LEU A 4 -48.55 -44.21 -2.77
CA LEU A 4 -48.32 -43.00 -1.96
C LEU A 4 -46.84 -42.81 -1.57
N LEU A 5 -46.14 -43.90 -1.26
CA LEU A 5 -44.68 -43.90 -1.05
C LEU A 5 -43.91 -43.50 -2.31
N PHE A 6 -44.33 -43.96 -3.48
CA PHE A 6 -43.72 -43.60 -4.75
C PHE A 6 -43.92 -42.11 -5.09
N TYR A 7 -45.12 -41.57 -4.89
CA TYR A 7 -45.38 -40.14 -5.06
C TYR A 7 -44.59 -39.28 -4.06
N GLY A 8 -44.45 -39.72 -2.81
CA GLY A 8 -43.62 -39.06 -1.81
C GLY A 8 -42.13 -39.04 -2.18
N LEU A 9 -41.62 -40.13 -2.74
CA LEU A 9 -40.21 -40.25 -3.16
C LEU A 9 -39.90 -39.35 -4.39
N VAL A 10 -40.83 -39.25 -5.34
CA VAL A 10 -40.70 -38.36 -6.51
C VAL A 10 -40.76 -36.89 -6.11
N LEU A 11 -41.63 -36.53 -5.15
CA LEU A 11 -41.70 -35.16 -4.62
C LEU A 11 -40.41 -34.78 -3.87
N LEU A 12 -39.87 -35.69 -3.05
CA LEU A 12 -38.61 -35.47 -2.31
C LEU A 12 -37.41 -35.36 -3.26
N ALA A 13 -37.37 -36.19 -4.31
CA ALA A 13 -36.35 -36.10 -5.35
C ALA A 13 -36.44 -34.77 -6.12
N GLY A 14 -37.65 -34.31 -6.45
CA GLY A 14 -37.87 -33.01 -7.09
C GLY A 14 -37.40 -31.82 -6.25
N LEU A 15 -37.69 -31.85 -4.94
CA LEU A 15 -37.22 -30.83 -3.99
C LEU A 15 -35.69 -30.86 -3.81
N ALA A 16 -35.07 -32.03 -3.89
CA ALA A 16 -33.61 -32.17 -3.81
C ALA A 16 -32.88 -31.57 -5.03
N VAL A 17 -33.47 -31.63 -6.23
CA VAL A 17 -32.86 -31.00 -7.43
C VAL A 17 -32.94 -29.48 -7.40
N THR A 18 -33.95 -28.90 -6.75
CA THR A 18 -34.10 -27.44 -6.61
C THR A 18 -33.30 -26.85 -5.45
N ALA A 19 -32.77 -27.69 -4.55
CA ALA A 19 -32.04 -27.24 -3.36
C ALA A 19 -30.58 -26.85 -3.63
N CYS A 20 -30.01 -27.22 -4.79
CA CYS A 20 -28.61 -26.92 -5.12
C CYS A 20 -28.36 -25.48 -5.63
N ASP A 21 -29.38 -24.75 -6.07
CA ASP A 21 -29.22 -23.41 -6.66
C ASP A 21 -29.47 -22.26 -5.66
N TYR A 22 -29.95 -22.56 -4.45
CA TYR A 22 -30.33 -21.50 -3.50
C TYR A 22 -29.12 -20.85 -2.78
N ASP A 23 -27.94 -21.48 -2.82
CA ASP A 23 -26.77 -21.10 -2.02
C ASP A 23 -25.52 -20.80 -2.86
N ASN A 24 -25.69 -20.20 -4.05
CA ASN A 24 -24.56 -19.73 -4.86
C ASN A 24 -24.78 -18.29 -5.31
N TYR A 25 -24.42 -17.33 -4.45
CA TYR A 25 -24.03 -16.03 -4.96
C TYR A 25 -22.79 -16.21 -5.84
N ALA A 26 -22.78 -15.59 -7.02
CA ALA A 26 -21.59 -15.58 -7.87
C ALA A 26 -20.40 -15.04 -7.07
N ALA A 27 -19.20 -15.54 -7.34
CA ALA A 27 -17.99 -14.96 -6.75
C ALA A 27 -17.74 -13.55 -7.33
N PRO A 28 -17.04 -12.65 -6.61
CA PRO A 28 -16.61 -11.37 -7.18
C PRO A 28 -15.68 -11.60 -8.38
N GLN A 29 -15.82 -10.78 -9.43
CA GLN A 29 -15.06 -10.93 -10.68
C GLN A 29 -14.40 -9.63 -11.16
N SER A 30 -14.74 -8.49 -10.55
CA SER A 30 -14.29 -7.18 -11.01
C SER A 30 -13.08 -6.72 -10.21
N TYR A 31 -11.98 -6.47 -10.89
CA TYR A 31 -10.80 -5.88 -10.27
C TYR A 31 -10.91 -4.37 -10.21
N LEU A 32 -10.77 -3.80 -9.02
CA LEU A 32 -10.34 -2.40 -8.87
C LEU A 32 -8.82 -2.40 -8.68
N LYS A 33 -8.10 -1.75 -9.60
CA LYS A 33 -6.64 -1.62 -9.56
C LYS A 33 -6.25 -0.16 -9.64
N GLY A 34 -5.06 0.18 -9.15
CA GLY A 34 -4.58 1.54 -9.24
C GLY A 34 -3.35 1.77 -8.39
N ARG A 35 -3.02 3.04 -8.21
CA ARG A 35 -1.93 3.50 -7.35
C ARG A 35 -2.37 4.65 -6.48
N ILE A 36 -1.79 4.76 -5.30
CA ILE A 36 -1.80 5.98 -4.52
C ILE A 36 -0.76 6.93 -5.12
N VAL A 37 -1.20 8.11 -5.55
CA VAL A 37 -0.38 9.04 -6.33
C VAL A 37 -0.42 10.46 -5.78
N TYR A 38 0.60 11.25 -6.11
CA TYR A 38 0.58 12.70 -6.03
C TYR A 38 0.95 13.26 -7.40
N LYS A 39 0.00 13.96 -8.04
CA LYS A 39 0.15 14.50 -9.41
C LYS A 39 0.57 13.41 -10.41
N GLY A 40 -0.04 12.23 -10.30
CA GLY A 40 0.23 11.05 -11.14
C GLY A 40 1.51 10.27 -10.81
N GLU A 41 2.34 10.72 -9.86
CA GLU A 41 3.51 9.97 -9.41
C GLU A 41 3.18 9.09 -8.21
N PRO A 42 3.49 7.78 -8.25
CA PRO A 42 3.16 6.87 -7.16
C PRO A 42 3.95 7.17 -5.89
N ILE A 43 3.30 6.97 -4.75
CA ILE A 43 3.89 7.19 -3.43
C ILE A 43 4.34 5.85 -2.87
N GLY A 44 5.66 5.69 -2.69
CA GLY A 44 6.22 4.51 -2.07
C GLY A 44 5.97 4.47 -0.56
N VAL A 45 5.51 3.33 -0.07
CA VAL A 45 5.15 3.09 1.34
C VAL A 45 5.81 1.82 1.86
N GLU A 46 5.66 1.54 3.16
CA GLU A 46 6.06 0.26 3.74
C GLU A 46 5.20 -0.88 3.21
N TYR A 47 5.83 -2.04 3.01
CA TYR A 47 5.13 -3.25 2.60
C TYR A 47 4.08 -3.65 3.65
N ASN A 48 2.85 -3.89 3.22
CA ASN A 48 1.72 -4.34 4.06
C ASN A 48 1.37 -3.43 5.26
N ASN A 49 1.66 -2.13 5.21
CA ASN A 49 1.32 -1.23 6.34
C ASN A 49 0.21 -0.24 6.01
N VAL A 50 0.23 0.33 4.79
CA VAL A 50 -0.75 1.33 4.37
C VAL A 50 -1.98 0.65 3.77
N THR A 51 -3.15 1.08 4.21
CA THR A 51 -4.44 0.55 3.79
C THR A 51 -5.46 1.64 3.53
N PHE A 52 -6.50 1.29 2.77
CA PHE A 52 -7.73 2.08 2.68
C PHE A 52 -8.94 1.15 2.72
N GLU A 53 -10.11 1.73 2.88
CA GLU A 53 -11.36 1.02 3.07
C GLU A 53 -12.33 1.27 1.92
N LEU A 54 -13.03 0.22 1.50
CA LEU A 54 -14.18 0.30 0.61
C LEU A 54 -15.43 -0.11 1.38
N TRP A 55 -16.39 0.81 1.45
CA TRP A 55 -17.66 0.62 2.13
C TRP A 55 -18.78 0.41 1.12
N GLU A 56 -19.39 -0.76 1.15
CA GLU A 56 -20.55 -1.09 0.31
C GLU A 56 -21.85 -0.62 0.99
N PRO A 57 -22.71 0.15 0.30
CA PRO A 57 -24.03 0.48 0.81
C PRO A 57 -24.98 -0.74 0.74
N GLY A 58 -25.91 -0.86 1.68
CA GLY A 58 -27.06 -1.78 1.55
C GLY A 58 -27.03 -3.05 2.41
N TRP A 59 -25.93 -3.34 3.11
CA TRP A 59 -25.85 -4.49 4.02
C TRP A 59 -26.20 -4.12 5.47
N GLN A 60 -26.86 -5.04 6.18
CA GLN A 60 -27.14 -4.90 7.62
C GLN A 60 -25.85 -4.85 8.44
N LYS A 61 -24.81 -5.56 7.99
CA LYS A 61 -23.47 -5.53 8.59
C LYS A 61 -22.60 -4.48 7.88
N ARG A 62 -22.11 -3.51 8.65
CA ARG A 62 -21.23 -2.44 8.18
C ARG A 62 -19.78 -2.80 8.46
N THR A 63 -19.21 -3.70 7.65
CA THR A 63 -17.78 -4.04 7.70
C THR A 63 -17.13 -3.58 6.41
N PRO A 64 -16.04 -2.79 6.47
CA PRO A 64 -15.35 -2.37 5.25
C PRO A 64 -14.58 -3.53 4.63
N ILE A 65 -14.33 -3.42 3.34
CA ILE A 65 -13.29 -4.18 2.65
C ILE A 65 -11.99 -3.39 2.79
N THR A 66 -11.03 -3.88 3.56
CA THR A 66 -9.71 -3.27 3.70
C THR A 66 -8.83 -3.67 2.51
N VAL A 67 -8.31 -2.69 1.79
CA VAL A 67 -7.41 -2.86 0.66
C VAL A 67 -6.01 -2.40 1.06
N THR A 68 -5.03 -3.30 0.92
CA THR A 68 -3.64 -3.01 1.22
C THR A 68 -2.93 -2.40 0.02
N VAL A 69 -2.10 -1.40 0.30
CA VAL A 69 -1.22 -0.75 -0.68
C VAL A 69 0.15 -1.44 -0.66
N ASP A 70 0.66 -1.79 -1.83
CA ASP A 70 1.98 -2.39 -2.00
C ASP A 70 3.09 -1.33 -1.90
N GLN A 71 4.34 -1.77 -1.74
CA GLN A 71 5.49 -0.92 -1.47
C GLN A 71 5.77 0.16 -2.53
N ASP A 72 5.31 -0.06 -3.77
CA ASP A 72 5.43 0.87 -4.89
C ASP A 72 4.23 1.83 -5.02
N GLY A 73 3.29 1.77 -4.07
CA GLY A 73 2.07 2.56 -4.06
C GLY A 73 0.91 1.93 -4.83
N SER A 74 1.10 0.79 -5.50
CA SER A 74 0.03 0.10 -6.22
C SER A 74 -0.94 -0.62 -5.27
N TYR A 75 -2.15 -0.90 -5.75
CA TYR A 75 -3.14 -1.69 -5.01
C TYR A 75 -4.01 -2.49 -5.98
N SER A 76 -4.63 -3.55 -5.45
CA SER A 76 -5.66 -4.30 -6.17
C SER A 76 -6.68 -4.92 -5.21
N ALA A 77 -7.95 -4.90 -5.59
CA ALA A 77 -9.03 -5.60 -4.92
C ALA A 77 -9.91 -6.32 -5.94
N LEU A 78 -10.33 -7.57 -5.63
CA LEU A 78 -11.33 -8.31 -6.39
C LEU A 78 -12.68 -8.14 -5.70
N LEU A 79 -13.65 -7.56 -6.41
CA LEU A 79 -14.88 -7.01 -5.86
C LEU A 79 -16.10 -7.40 -6.70
N PHE A 80 -17.28 -7.18 -6.14
CA PHE A 80 -18.54 -7.18 -6.87
C PHE A 80 -18.75 -5.85 -7.58
N ASP A 81 -19.54 -5.85 -8.64
CA ASP A 81 -19.98 -4.61 -9.27
C ASP A 81 -20.95 -3.88 -8.33
N ALA A 82 -20.51 -2.74 -7.82
CA ALA A 82 -21.26 -1.91 -6.90
C ALA A 82 -20.68 -0.48 -6.86
N THR A 83 -21.42 0.41 -6.22
CA THR A 83 -20.92 1.75 -5.88
C THR A 83 -20.39 1.76 -4.45
N TYR A 84 -19.08 1.81 -4.30
CA TYR A 84 -18.40 1.84 -3.01
C TYR A 84 -18.14 3.28 -2.54
N LYS A 85 -18.09 3.48 -1.22
CA LYS A 85 -17.48 4.66 -0.61
C LYS A 85 -16.06 4.30 -0.18
N MET A 86 -15.08 4.90 -0.83
CA MET A 86 -13.67 4.77 -0.48
C MET A 86 -13.30 5.76 0.62
N TYR A 87 -12.61 5.27 1.65
CA TYR A 87 -12.14 6.05 2.79
C TYR A 87 -10.69 5.67 3.10
N ILE A 88 -9.83 6.67 3.32
CA ILE A 88 -8.49 6.44 3.85
C ILE A 88 -8.50 6.91 5.31
N PRO A 89 -8.30 6.01 6.30
CA PRO A 89 -8.22 6.40 7.69
C PRO A 89 -7.11 7.43 7.95
N SER A 90 -7.33 8.36 8.88
CA SER A 90 -6.41 9.50 9.09
C SER A 90 -4.99 9.14 9.53
N ALA A 91 -4.78 7.91 10.00
CA ALA A 91 -3.48 7.38 10.41
C ALA A 91 -2.81 6.49 9.35
N GLN A 92 -3.41 6.36 8.15
CA GLN A 92 -2.95 5.46 7.11
C GLN A 92 -2.21 6.22 6.00
N GLY A 93 -0.89 6.05 5.96
CA GLY A 93 0.02 6.57 4.95
C GLY A 93 0.74 7.86 5.33
N PRO A 94 1.88 8.16 4.67
CA PRO A 94 2.67 9.38 4.87
C PRO A 94 2.07 10.62 4.18
N PHE A 95 0.74 10.70 4.12
CA PHE A 95 0.01 11.68 3.33
C PHE A 95 -1.33 12.05 3.96
N ARG A 96 -1.94 13.12 3.44
CA ARG A 96 -3.30 13.53 3.76
C ARG A 96 -4.21 13.21 2.58
N THR A 97 -5.40 12.73 2.89
CA THR A 97 -6.47 12.56 1.90
C THR A 97 -6.89 13.92 1.34
N ILE A 98 -7.09 14.00 0.03
CA ILE A 98 -7.68 15.19 -0.61
C ILE A 98 -9.18 15.12 -0.43
N ARG A 99 -9.75 16.07 0.31
CA ARG A 99 -11.20 16.19 0.50
C ARG A 99 -11.82 16.88 -0.70
N LYS A 100 -12.74 16.20 -1.38
CA LYS A 100 -13.60 16.78 -2.41
C LYS A 100 -14.95 17.10 -1.79
N ASP A 101 -15.49 18.29 -2.05
CA ASP A 101 -16.83 18.72 -1.60
C ASP A 101 -17.05 18.60 -0.08
N ASN A 102 -15.98 18.82 0.72
CA ASN A 102 -15.96 18.61 2.17
C ASN A 102 -16.32 17.18 2.64
N SER A 103 -16.28 16.19 1.76
CA SER A 103 -16.46 14.78 2.08
C SER A 103 -15.13 14.13 2.49
N ASP A 104 -15.19 13.27 3.51
CA ASP A 104 -14.08 12.37 3.89
C ASP A 104 -14.01 11.10 3.02
N THR A 105 -15.00 10.89 2.15
CA THR A 105 -15.11 9.70 1.29
C THR A 105 -15.15 10.05 -0.19
N THR A 106 -14.64 9.16 -1.03
CA THR A 106 -14.72 9.22 -2.49
C THR A 106 -15.61 8.11 -3.03
N THR A 107 -16.53 8.44 -3.93
CA THR A 107 -17.41 7.43 -4.56
C THR A 107 -16.67 6.68 -5.66
N VAL A 108 -16.72 5.35 -5.63
CA VAL A 108 -16.14 4.46 -6.65
C VAL A 108 -17.27 3.62 -7.24
N ALA A 109 -17.69 3.94 -8.45
CA ALA A 109 -18.65 3.13 -9.19
C ALA A 109 -17.90 2.05 -9.97
N LEU A 110 -18.05 0.78 -9.57
CA LEU A 110 -17.43 -0.37 -10.21
C LEU A 110 -18.47 -1.13 -11.03
N SER A 111 -18.21 -1.27 -12.33
CA SER A 111 -19.00 -2.04 -13.28
C SER A 111 -18.02 -2.70 -14.25
N GLY A 112 -17.63 -3.94 -13.94
CA GLY A 112 -16.46 -4.59 -14.51
C GLY A 112 -15.14 -4.11 -13.91
N SER A 113 -14.04 -4.74 -14.34
CA SER A 113 -12.70 -4.37 -13.89
C SER A 113 -12.29 -2.97 -14.36
N GLN A 114 -11.74 -2.14 -13.48
CA GLN A 114 -11.25 -0.80 -13.81
C GLN A 114 -9.92 -0.45 -13.13
N THR A 115 -9.19 0.46 -13.75
CA THR A 115 -8.00 1.09 -13.16
C THR A 115 -8.33 2.53 -12.74
N MET A 116 -8.10 2.86 -11.47
CA MET A 116 -8.33 4.17 -10.89
C MET A 116 -7.18 4.53 -9.96
N ASP A 117 -6.44 5.60 -10.25
CA ASP A 117 -5.45 6.11 -9.29
C ASP A 117 -6.14 6.96 -8.20
N ILE A 118 -5.60 6.93 -6.99
CA ILE A 118 -6.10 7.68 -5.83
C ILE A 118 -5.12 8.83 -5.56
N GLU A 119 -5.55 10.06 -5.84
CA GLU A 119 -4.76 11.27 -5.55
C GLU A 119 -4.79 11.62 -4.06
N VAL A 120 -3.61 11.83 -3.48
CA VAL A 120 -3.40 12.23 -2.09
C VAL A 120 -2.39 13.36 -2.00
N MET A 121 -2.24 13.96 -0.82
CA MET A 121 -1.31 15.05 -0.56
C MET A 121 -0.24 14.60 0.44
N PRO A 122 0.93 14.11 -0.02
CA PRO A 122 1.99 13.69 0.88
C PRO A 122 2.61 14.88 1.60
N TYR A 123 3.24 14.63 2.76
CA TYR A 123 3.99 15.67 3.44
C TYR A 123 5.28 16.04 2.67
N TYR A 124 5.94 15.03 2.11
CA TYR A 124 7.16 15.15 1.32
C TYR A 124 7.11 14.19 0.12
N MET A 125 7.95 14.43 -0.88
CA MET A 125 8.27 13.46 -1.93
C MET A 125 9.79 13.24 -1.96
N ILE A 126 10.20 11.97 -2.12
CA ILE A 126 11.62 11.63 -2.31
C ILE A 126 11.91 11.68 -3.81
N ARG A 127 12.81 12.58 -4.22
CA ARG A 127 13.19 12.81 -5.61
C ARG A 127 14.62 12.34 -5.85
N ASN A 128 14.91 11.95 -7.09
CA ASN A 128 16.25 11.62 -7.57
C ASN A 128 17.00 10.61 -6.70
N ALA A 129 16.28 9.64 -6.12
CA ALA A 129 16.88 8.63 -5.28
C ALA A 129 17.84 7.74 -6.11
N ARG A 130 19.10 7.69 -5.69
CA ARG A 130 20.14 6.89 -6.33
C ARG A 130 20.92 6.13 -5.27
N LEU A 131 21.01 4.81 -5.46
CA LEU A 131 21.69 3.90 -4.56
C LEU A 131 22.88 3.31 -5.30
N VAL A 132 24.08 3.46 -4.75
CA VAL A 132 25.32 2.92 -5.32
C VAL A 132 26.06 2.11 -4.27
N SER A 133 26.84 1.13 -4.70
CA SER A 133 27.71 0.37 -3.80
C SER A 133 29.15 0.37 -4.30
N ALA A 134 30.09 0.40 -3.36
CA ALA A 134 31.51 0.19 -3.59
C ALA A 134 32.11 -0.54 -2.38
N SER A 135 32.78 -1.66 -2.61
CA SER A 135 33.43 -2.46 -1.55
C SER A 135 32.51 -2.79 -0.38
N ARG A 136 31.29 -3.29 -0.65
CA ARG A 136 30.23 -3.55 0.35
C ARG A 136 29.75 -2.35 1.17
N LYS A 137 30.15 -1.13 0.82
CA LYS A 137 29.56 0.09 1.37
C LYS A 137 28.50 0.59 0.41
N VAL A 138 27.29 0.80 0.92
CA VAL A 138 26.16 1.32 0.15
C VAL A 138 25.99 2.79 0.48
N THR A 139 25.93 3.63 -0.54
CA THR A 139 25.67 5.06 -0.42
C THR A 139 24.38 5.38 -1.14
N GLY A 140 23.45 6.02 -0.43
CA GLY A 140 22.19 6.52 -0.97
C GLY A 140 22.16 8.03 -1.00
N THR A 141 21.79 8.59 -2.14
CA THR A 141 21.55 10.03 -2.32
C THR A 141 20.13 10.29 -2.77
N ALA A 142 19.51 11.36 -2.29
CA ALA A 142 18.18 11.80 -2.72
C ALA A 142 17.97 13.28 -2.40
N SER A 143 16.87 13.85 -2.91
CA SER A 143 16.34 15.12 -2.44
C SER A 143 14.92 14.94 -1.88
N LEU A 144 14.55 15.72 -0.86
CA LEU A 144 13.21 15.77 -0.30
C LEU A 144 12.53 17.06 -0.72
N GLU A 145 11.45 16.91 -1.48
CA GLU A 145 10.55 18.01 -1.81
C GLU A 145 9.48 18.09 -0.74
N LYS A 146 9.38 19.23 -0.04
CA LYS A 146 8.30 19.47 0.93
C LYS A 146 7.04 19.90 0.19
N ILE A 147 5.96 19.13 0.32
CA ILE A 147 4.71 19.35 -0.43
C ILE A 147 3.69 20.14 0.41
N ILE A 148 3.48 19.73 1.66
CA ILE A 148 2.60 20.47 2.58
C ILE A 148 3.41 21.55 3.28
N THR A 149 3.11 22.81 2.96
CA THR A 149 3.80 24.00 3.49
C THR A 149 2.89 24.92 4.31
N ASP A 150 1.62 24.55 4.51
CA ASP A 150 0.65 25.31 5.28
C ASP A 150 0.73 24.99 6.79
N ALA A 151 -0.29 25.36 7.56
CA ALA A 151 -0.38 25.07 9.00
C ALA A 151 -0.34 23.57 9.35
N ASN A 152 -0.57 22.68 8.38
CA ASN A 152 -0.51 21.24 8.56
C ASN A 152 0.89 20.68 8.25
N ALA A 153 1.86 21.51 7.88
CA ALA A 153 3.20 21.08 7.59
C ALA A 153 3.83 20.36 8.79
N ARG A 154 4.56 19.28 8.51
CA ARG A 154 5.29 18.50 9.52
C ARG A 154 6.77 18.48 9.21
N ASN A 155 7.60 18.36 10.23
CA ASN A 155 9.05 18.24 10.09
C ASN A 155 9.44 16.78 9.80
N VAL A 156 10.60 16.57 9.19
CA VAL A 156 11.21 15.25 9.10
C VAL A 156 11.74 14.87 10.48
N GLU A 157 11.38 13.70 10.95
CA GLU A 157 11.89 13.12 12.20
C GLU A 157 13.20 12.35 11.94
N ARG A 158 13.24 11.61 10.83
CA ARG A 158 14.38 10.76 10.48
C ARG A 158 14.39 10.43 8.99
N VAL A 159 15.58 10.39 8.40
CA VAL A 159 15.82 9.74 7.11
C VAL A 159 16.67 8.49 7.35
N SER A 160 16.28 7.38 6.72
CA SER A 160 16.93 6.09 6.90
C SER A 160 17.33 5.51 5.55
N LEU A 161 18.56 5.05 5.44
CA LEU A 161 19.01 4.17 4.36
C LEU A 161 18.93 2.73 4.86
N TYR A 162 18.07 1.93 4.22
CA TYR A 162 17.88 0.52 4.51
C TYR A 162 18.53 -0.33 3.41
N VAL A 163 19.20 -1.40 3.82
CA VAL A 163 19.70 -2.45 2.93
C VAL A 163 19.18 -3.80 3.41
N SER A 164 18.58 -4.58 2.52
CA SER A 164 17.99 -5.89 2.80
C SER A 164 18.43 -6.94 1.77
N LYS A 165 18.24 -8.21 2.12
CA LYS A 165 18.53 -9.35 1.23
C LYS A 165 17.46 -9.61 0.18
N THR A 166 16.26 -9.07 0.36
CA THR A 166 15.09 -9.29 -0.49
C THR A 166 14.49 -7.96 -0.93
N GLN A 167 13.56 -7.99 -1.89
CA GLN A 167 12.89 -6.80 -2.40
C GLN A 167 12.02 -6.07 -1.38
N PHE A 168 11.70 -6.69 -0.25
CA PHE A 168 11.04 -6.05 0.88
C PHE A 168 12.12 -5.36 1.72
N VAL A 169 12.17 -4.02 1.63
CA VAL A 169 13.23 -3.20 2.22
C VAL A 169 12.62 -2.13 3.13
N ASP A 170 12.67 -2.39 4.43
CA ASP A 170 12.21 -1.51 5.50
C ASP A 170 12.98 -1.79 6.81
N GLY A 171 12.61 -1.08 7.88
CA GLY A 171 13.24 -1.26 9.20
C GLY A 171 13.06 -2.65 9.83
N ARG A 172 12.09 -3.45 9.37
CA ARG A 172 11.82 -4.81 9.89
C ARG A 172 12.70 -5.87 9.22
N THR A 173 13.10 -5.61 7.98
CA THR A 173 13.77 -6.57 7.08
C THR A 173 15.23 -6.24 6.80
N SER A 174 15.68 -5.05 7.20
CA SER A 174 17.05 -4.58 6.96
C SER A 174 18.12 -5.43 7.62
N VAL A 175 19.22 -5.66 6.91
CA VAL A 175 20.47 -6.23 7.42
C VAL A 175 21.52 -5.16 7.73
N ALA A 176 21.35 -3.96 7.19
CA ALA A 176 22.16 -2.79 7.50
C ALA A 176 21.30 -1.53 7.36
N THR A 177 21.45 -0.62 8.32
CA THR A 177 20.69 0.63 8.38
C THR A 177 21.59 1.79 8.78
N LYS A 178 21.42 2.93 8.10
CA LYS A 178 21.98 4.20 8.56
C LYS A 178 20.88 5.24 8.68
N ASP A 179 20.77 5.81 9.87
CA ASP A 179 19.84 6.88 10.17
C ASP A 179 20.55 8.24 10.18
N LEU A 180 19.82 9.26 9.71
CA LEU A 180 20.11 10.68 9.87
C LEU A 180 18.90 11.31 10.56
N THR A 181 19.11 11.89 11.74
CA THR A 181 18.00 12.46 12.52
C THR A 181 17.53 13.77 11.90
N GLY A 182 16.29 14.17 12.19
CA GLY A 182 15.75 15.45 11.75
C GLY A 182 16.59 16.67 12.17
N ALA A 183 17.29 16.57 13.31
CA ALA A 183 18.19 17.62 13.80
C ALA A 183 19.48 17.73 12.97
N ASP A 184 19.93 16.62 12.38
CA ASP A 184 21.15 16.55 11.56
C ASP A 184 20.87 16.87 10.07
N LEU A 185 19.60 17.04 9.68
CA LEU A 185 19.19 17.38 8.32
C LEU A 185 19.43 18.87 8.04
N THR A 186 20.60 19.18 7.48
CA THR A 186 20.97 20.57 7.13
C THR A 186 20.54 20.96 5.71
N ASN A 187 20.36 20.00 4.80
CA ASN A 187 19.98 20.26 3.41
C ASN A 187 19.05 19.18 2.84
N LEU A 188 17.76 19.51 2.68
CA LEU A 188 16.77 18.60 2.09
C LEU A 188 17.03 18.34 0.59
N ALA A 189 17.71 19.22 -0.13
CA ALA A 189 17.97 19.06 -1.55
C ALA A 189 19.14 18.11 -1.85
N ASN A 190 20.00 17.81 -0.88
CA ASN A 190 21.20 16.98 -1.07
C ASN A 190 21.40 16.05 0.12
N LEU A 191 20.56 15.02 0.21
CA LEU A 191 20.75 13.97 1.21
C LEU A 191 21.81 12.97 0.74
N SER A 192 22.65 12.54 1.69
CA SER A 192 23.62 11.48 1.49
C SER A 192 23.77 10.66 2.76
N LEU A 193 23.55 9.35 2.67
CA LEU A 193 23.75 8.40 3.75
C LEU A 193 24.60 7.26 3.23
N SER A 194 25.48 6.72 4.08
CA SER A 194 26.25 5.52 3.74
C SER A 194 26.24 4.51 4.88
N VAL A 195 26.19 3.23 4.53
CA VAL A 195 26.21 2.11 5.47
C VAL A 195 27.07 0.97 4.94
N ASP A 196 27.84 0.34 5.82
CA ASP A 196 28.60 -0.87 5.50
C ASP A 196 27.68 -2.10 5.59
N VAL A 197 27.70 -2.95 4.57
CA VAL A 197 26.86 -4.14 4.49
C VAL A 197 27.62 -5.35 5.04
N PRO A 198 27.13 -5.99 6.12
CA PRO A 198 27.78 -7.16 6.70
C PRO A 198 27.77 -8.33 5.72
N ALA A 199 28.62 -9.34 5.95
CA ALA A 199 28.57 -10.58 5.18
C ALA A 199 27.15 -11.17 5.24
N LEU A 200 26.59 -11.51 4.07
CA LEU A 200 25.22 -12.03 3.97
C LEU A 200 25.22 -13.56 4.06
N THR A 201 24.25 -14.11 4.78
CA THR A 201 24.03 -15.56 4.88
C THR A 201 22.60 -15.92 4.47
N PRO A 202 22.37 -16.75 3.44
CA PRO A 202 23.38 -17.29 2.51
C PRO A 202 24.11 -16.18 1.74
N ALA A 203 25.30 -16.49 1.24
CA ALA A 203 26.12 -15.56 0.48
C ALA A 203 25.35 -15.04 -0.75
N GLN A 204 25.34 -13.72 -0.92
CA GLN A 204 24.71 -13.03 -2.04
C GLN A 204 25.65 -11.94 -2.55
N SER A 205 25.76 -11.85 -3.88
CA SER A 205 26.54 -10.81 -4.54
C SER A 205 25.77 -9.50 -4.72
N PHE A 206 24.50 -9.47 -4.31
CA PHE A 206 23.61 -8.33 -4.46
C PHE A 206 22.81 -8.12 -3.18
N ALA A 207 22.27 -6.93 -3.03
CA ALA A 207 21.28 -6.57 -2.02
C ALA A 207 20.21 -5.66 -2.64
N TYR A 208 19.18 -5.35 -1.88
CA TYR A 208 18.19 -4.33 -2.22
C TYR A 208 18.32 -3.18 -1.24
N ALA A 209 18.28 -1.96 -1.73
CA ALA A 209 18.39 -0.76 -0.91
C ALA A 209 17.25 0.22 -1.19
N ARG A 210 16.89 0.97 -0.16
CA ARG A 210 15.80 1.95 -0.21
C ARG A 210 16.04 3.05 0.82
N ILE A 211 15.70 4.28 0.46
CA ILE A 211 15.65 5.42 1.38
C ILE A 211 14.21 5.57 1.89
N GLY A 212 14.05 5.64 3.21
CA GLY A 212 12.80 5.91 3.92
C GLY A 212 12.86 7.23 4.69
N VAL A 213 11.71 7.90 4.85
CA VAL A 213 11.56 9.18 5.52
C VAL A 213 10.43 9.08 6.54
N LYS A 214 10.76 9.27 7.81
CA LYS A 214 9.82 9.36 8.92
C LYS A 214 9.44 10.82 9.14
N ILE A 215 8.15 11.08 9.11
CA ILE A 215 7.57 12.41 9.31
C ILE A 215 7.08 12.50 10.75
N ALA A 216 7.39 13.60 11.42
CA ALA A 216 7.09 13.79 12.84
C ALA A 216 5.58 13.70 13.11
N GLY A 217 5.19 12.75 13.97
CA GLY A 217 3.79 12.52 14.34
C GLY A 217 2.93 11.92 13.22
N VAL A 218 3.54 11.28 12.23
CA VAL A 218 2.87 10.41 11.24
C VAL A 218 3.40 9.00 11.43
N GLU A 219 2.51 8.02 11.50
CA GLU A 219 2.86 6.63 11.78
C GLU A 219 3.64 6.00 10.63
N ASP A 220 3.09 6.05 9.42
CA ASP A 220 3.71 5.44 8.25
C ASP A 220 4.83 6.31 7.66
N MET A 221 5.84 5.63 7.14
CA MET A 221 7.00 6.24 6.49
C MET A 221 6.81 6.32 4.97
N LEU A 222 7.42 7.34 4.37
CA LEU A 222 7.53 7.52 2.92
C LEU A 222 8.80 6.85 2.40
N PHE A 223 8.75 6.22 1.22
CA PHE A 223 9.92 5.54 0.65
C PHE A 223 10.15 5.83 -0.84
N SER A 224 11.43 5.89 -1.22
CA SER A 224 11.91 5.86 -2.61
C SER A 224 11.61 4.52 -3.28
N PRO A 225 11.74 4.31 -4.60
CA PRO A 225 11.67 2.97 -5.17
C PRO A 225 12.78 2.04 -4.65
N VAL A 226 12.50 0.73 -4.54
CA VAL A 226 13.53 -0.27 -4.20
C VAL A 226 14.51 -0.42 -5.36
N GLN A 227 15.81 -0.39 -5.06
CA GLN A 227 16.87 -0.59 -6.05
C GLN A 227 17.69 -1.83 -5.70
N LYS A 228 17.79 -2.76 -6.65
CA LYS A 228 18.75 -3.87 -6.57
C LYS A 228 20.14 -3.35 -6.88
N ILE A 229 21.09 -3.64 -6.01
CA ILE A 229 22.48 -3.18 -6.10
C ILE A 229 23.43 -4.38 -6.00
N GLN A 230 24.53 -4.32 -6.75
CA GLN A 230 25.63 -5.27 -6.64
C GLN A 230 26.54 -4.86 -5.48
N LEU A 231 27.00 -5.80 -4.64
CA LEU A 231 27.84 -5.55 -3.46
C LEU A 231 29.34 -5.72 -3.73
#